data_AF-A0A5B0MZU9-F1
#
_entry.id   AF-A0A5B0MZU9-F1
#
_cell.length_a   1.000
_cell.length_b   1.000
_cell.length_c   1.000
_cell.angle_alpha   90.00
_cell.angle_beta   90.00
_cell.angle_gamma   90.00
#
_symmetry.space_group_name_H-M   'P 1'
#
loop_
_entity.id
_entity.type
_entity.pdbx_description
1 polymer ?
#
loop_
_entity_poly.entity_id
_entity_poly.type
_entity_poly.pdbx_seq_one_letter_code
_entity_poly.pdbx_strand_id
1 'polypeptide(L)'
;MNASINRLQLLSKSTLARPRPTTTTSTKVAFSTNRPTNATALGVGTPRISARAPTKYGGVYTVTLIPGDGIGKEITSSVKEIFEHTNAPIEFEEFNISGETLEDQAVFQRSMDSLRRNRVGLKGVLYTPSDDKGHPSWNVAMRQQLDIYASISCMLT
;
A
#
# COMPACT_ATOMS: atom_id res chain seq x y z
N MET A 1 -36.94 -33.72 -39.05
CA MET A 1 -35.89 -33.25 -39.98
C MET A 1 -34.53 -33.66 -39.44
N ASN A 2 -33.62 -33.95 -40.36
CA ASN A 2 -32.47 -34.84 -40.20
C ASN A 2 -31.40 -34.44 -39.16
N ALA A 3 -30.87 -35.49 -38.51
CA ALA A 3 -29.45 -35.76 -38.25
C ALA A 3 -28.50 -34.66 -37.71
N SER A 4 -27.84 -34.98 -36.61
CA SER A 4 -26.42 -34.64 -36.41
C SER A 4 -25.70 -35.85 -35.80
N ILE A 5 -24.49 -36.11 -36.30
CA ILE A 5 -23.77 -37.38 -36.16
C ILE A 5 -22.49 -37.16 -35.33
N ASN A 6 -22.26 -38.09 -34.40
CA ASN A 6 -20.98 -38.52 -33.80
C ASN A 6 -19.76 -37.56 -33.78
N ARG A 7 -19.16 -37.41 -32.59
CA ARG A 7 -17.81 -37.99 -32.36
C ARG A 7 -17.51 -38.32 -30.89
N LEU A 8 -16.91 -39.48 -30.66
CA LEU A 8 -16.48 -40.01 -29.35
C LEU A 8 -15.00 -39.69 -29.03
N GLN A 9 -14.71 -39.63 -27.72
CA GLN A 9 -13.48 -40.01 -26.99
C GLN A 9 -12.06 -39.71 -27.56
N LEU A 10 -11.21 -39.08 -26.72
CA LEU A 10 -10.03 -39.67 -26.03
C LEU A 10 -9.33 -38.55 -25.23
N LEU A 11 -9.28 -38.51 -23.88
CA LEU A 11 -8.50 -39.30 -22.92
C LEU A 11 -6.96 -39.24 -23.04
N SER A 12 -6.36 -38.62 -22.01
CA SER A 12 -5.07 -38.95 -21.36
C SER A 12 -3.74 -38.72 -22.11
N LYS A 13 -2.84 -37.92 -21.51
CA LYS A 13 -1.58 -38.42 -20.91
C LYS A 13 -0.81 -37.35 -20.13
N SER A 14 -0.75 -37.54 -18.82
CA SER A 14 0.26 -36.97 -17.92
C SER A 14 1.42 -37.94 -17.78
N THR A 15 2.68 -37.52 -18.00
CA THR A 15 3.85 -38.34 -17.66
C THR A 15 5.01 -37.51 -17.11
N LEU A 16 5.48 -37.94 -15.94
CA LEU A 16 6.62 -37.46 -15.16
C LEU A 16 7.94 -38.09 -15.68
N ALA A 17 9.05 -37.34 -15.75
CA ALA A 17 10.40 -37.94 -15.86
C ALA A 17 11.55 -37.02 -15.41
N ARG A 18 12.44 -37.58 -14.56
CA ARG A 18 13.83 -37.14 -14.32
C ARG A 18 14.64 -38.40 -13.96
N PRO A 19 15.88 -38.58 -14.45
CA PRO A 19 16.98 -38.84 -13.49
C PRO A 19 18.38 -38.26 -13.87
N ARG A 20 19.33 -38.53 -12.96
CA ARG A 20 20.78 -38.16 -12.81
C ARG A 20 21.73 -39.08 -13.65
N PRO A 21 23.07 -39.13 -13.45
CA PRO A 21 24.12 -38.10 -13.25
C PRO A 21 25.42 -38.31 -14.09
N THR A 22 26.35 -37.35 -14.04
CA THR A 22 27.83 -37.44 -14.27
C THR A 22 28.48 -36.16 -13.66
N THR A 23 29.81 -35.97 -13.45
CA THR A 23 31.04 -36.77 -13.67
C THR A 23 32.05 -36.51 -12.53
N THR A 24 33.23 -37.15 -12.52
CA THR A 24 34.36 -36.89 -11.59
C THR A 24 35.61 -36.37 -12.32
N THR A 25 36.28 -35.34 -11.76
CA THR A 25 37.74 -35.10 -11.93
C THR A 25 38.30 -34.49 -10.63
N SER A 26 39.52 -34.87 -10.24
CA SER A 26 40.15 -34.60 -8.95
C SER A 26 41.22 -33.49 -9.00
N THR A 27 41.95 -33.31 -7.89
CA THR A 27 43.05 -32.35 -7.60
C THR A 27 42.60 -30.93 -7.20
N LYS A 28 43.23 -30.25 -6.22
CA LYS A 28 44.37 -30.60 -5.35
C LYS A 28 44.22 -29.91 -3.98
N VAL A 29 44.74 -30.52 -2.91
CA VAL A 29 44.76 -29.91 -1.57
C VAL A 29 45.85 -28.83 -1.50
N ALA A 30 45.52 -27.67 -0.93
CA ALA A 30 46.48 -26.68 -0.46
C ALA A 30 46.11 -26.23 0.96
N PHE A 31 47.02 -26.41 1.91
CA PHE A 31 46.89 -25.87 3.26
C PHE A 31 47.30 -24.40 3.28
N SER A 32 46.64 -23.58 4.12
CA SER A 32 47.27 -22.79 5.20
C SER A 32 46.56 -21.45 5.51
N THR A 33 46.30 -21.26 6.81
CA THR A 33 46.26 -20.00 7.58
C THR A 33 45.20 -18.90 7.32
N ASN A 34 44.56 -18.53 8.44
CA ASN A 34 43.88 -17.27 8.75
C ASN A 34 42.61 -16.88 7.96
N ARG A 35 41.46 -17.39 8.45
CA ARG A 35 40.22 -16.61 8.45
C ARG A 35 40.04 -15.94 9.83
N PRO A 36 39.83 -14.62 9.93
CA PRO A 36 39.31 -14.05 11.17
C PRO A 36 37.90 -14.59 11.42
N THR A 37 37.65 -15.06 12.65
CA THR A 37 36.31 -15.39 13.09
C THR A 37 35.52 -14.10 13.29
N ASN A 38 34.73 -13.71 12.29
CA ASN A 38 33.73 -12.67 12.46
C ASN A 38 32.75 -13.15 13.53
N ALA A 39 32.89 -12.63 14.75
CA ALA A 39 31.98 -12.93 15.83
C ALA A 39 30.57 -12.45 15.43
N THR A 40 29.66 -13.40 15.26
CA THR A 40 28.25 -13.11 15.01
C THR A 40 27.64 -12.59 16.31
N ALA A 41 27.87 -11.32 16.61
CA ALA A 41 27.02 -10.60 17.53
C ALA A 41 25.61 -10.61 16.93
N LEU A 42 24.70 -11.35 17.57
CA LEU A 42 23.26 -11.17 17.40
C LEU A 42 22.88 -9.83 18.01
N GLY A 43 23.31 -8.75 17.36
CA GLY A 43 22.73 -7.44 17.58
C GLY A 43 21.24 -7.58 17.34
N VAL A 44 20.43 -7.12 18.31
CA VAL A 44 18.99 -6.96 18.14
C VAL A 44 18.81 -5.98 16.99
N GLY A 45 18.68 -6.51 15.79
CA GLY A 45 18.47 -5.73 14.60
C GLY A 45 17.15 -5.00 14.79
N THR A 46 17.21 -3.68 14.91
CA THR A 46 16.01 -2.87 14.73
C THR A 46 15.38 -3.33 13.42
N PRO A 47 14.09 -3.69 13.40
CA PRO A 47 13.48 -4.16 12.17
C PRO A 47 13.65 -3.04 11.14
N ARG A 48 14.43 -3.32 10.07
CA ARG A 48 14.44 -2.45 8.89
C ARG A 48 13.05 -2.55 8.30
N ILE A 49 12.16 -1.68 8.76
CA ILE A 49 10.95 -1.34 8.03
C ILE A 49 11.45 -0.95 6.65
N SER A 50 11.15 -1.77 5.65
CA SER A 50 11.37 -1.44 4.26
C SER A 50 10.35 -0.38 3.88
N ALA A 51 10.60 0.83 4.38
CA ALA A 51 9.72 1.98 4.24
C ALA A 51 9.71 2.35 2.77
N ARG A 52 8.69 1.84 2.06
CA ARG A 52 8.45 2.17 0.66
C ARG A 52 8.25 3.67 0.58
N ALA A 53 9.15 4.34 -0.15
CA ALA A 53 9.15 5.79 -0.26
C ALA A 53 7.81 6.32 -0.81
N PRO A 54 7.40 7.54 -0.44
CA PRO A 54 6.25 8.22 -1.05
C PRO A 54 6.40 8.32 -2.57
N THR A 55 5.26 8.40 -3.28
CA THR A 55 5.28 8.62 -4.73
C THR A 55 5.89 9.96 -5.09
N LYS A 56 6.83 9.94 -6.04
CA LYS A 56 7.54 11.12 -6.52
C LYS A 56 7.72 11.05 -8.03
N TYR A 57 7.29 12.08 -8.75
CA TYR A 57 7.42 12.21 -10.20
C TYR A 57 8.15 13.51 -10.52
N GLY A 58 9.24 13.45 -11.30
CA GLY A 58 9.97 14.64 -11.76
C GLY A 58 10.60 15.55 -10.69
N GLY A 59 10.54 15.18 -9.40
CA GLY A 59 10.92 16.04 -8.28
C GLY A 59 9.76 16.36 -7.33
N VAL A 60 8.53 16.24 -7.81
CA VAL A 60 7.27 16.56 -7.11
C VAL A 60 6.71 15.33 -6.39
N TYR A 61 6.21 15.51 -5.17
CA TYR A 61 5.54 14.47 -4.40
C TYR A 61 4.03 14.49 -4.64
N THR A 62 3.45 13.37 -5.05
CA THR A 62 1.99 13.24 -5.12
C THR A 62 1.46 12.84 -3.74
N VAL A 63 0.55 13.63 -3.18
CA VAL A 63 -0.05 13.43 -1.85
C VAL A 63 -1.56 13.31 -1.99
N THR A 64 -2.16 12.27 -1.42
CA THR A 64 -3.63 12.12 -1.43
C THR A 64 -4.27 13.17 -0.53
N LEU A 65 -5.30 13.87 -0.99
CA LEU A 65 -6.00 14.87 -0.21
C LEU A 65 -7.49 14.56 -0.08
N ILE A 66 -7.99 14.48 1.15
CA ILE A 66 -9.41 14.31 1.46
C ILE A 66 -9.86 15.57 2.21
N PRO A 67 -10.54 16.54 1.56
CA PRO A 67 -10.87 17.82 2.19
C PRO A 67 -11.75 17.73 3.44
N GLY A 68 -12.60 16.70 3.53
CA GLY A 68 -13.55 16.55 4.63
C GLY A 68 -14.84 17.33 4.41
N ASP A 69 -15.56 17.63 5.49
CA ASP A 69 -16.85 18.31 5.54
C ASP A 69 -16.78 19.62 6.33
N GLY A 70 -17.66 20.58 6.02
CA GLY A 70 -17.73 21.89 6.68
C GLY A 70 -16.36 22.55 6.85
N ILE A 71 -15.99 22.84 8.11
CA ILE A 71 -14.71 23.43 8.54
C ILE A 71 -13.49 22.67 7.97
N GLY A 72 -13.59 21.36 7.74
CA GLY A 72 -12.53 20.56 7.13
C GLY A 72 -12.13 21.07 5.74
N LYS A 73 -13.12 21.46 4.92
CA LYS A 73 -12.90 22.00 3.56
C LYS A 73 -12.19 23.35 3.61
N GLU A 74 -12.61 24.22 4.53
CA GLU A 74 -12.03 25.55 4.75
C GLU A 74 -10.55 25.44 5.15
N ILE A 75 -10.25 24.67 6.21
CA ILE A 75 -8.88 24.44 6.68
C ILE A 75 -8.02 23.83 5.56
N THR A 76 -8.56 22.85 4.84
CA THR A 76 -7.85 22.22 3.72
C THR A 76 -7.53 23.21 2.61
N SER A 77 -8.46 24.12 2.29
CA SER A 77 -8.23 25.16 1.28
C SER A 77 -7.07 26.10 1.68
N SER A 78 -7.04 26.55 2.93
CA SER A 78 -5.94 27.37 3.44
C SER A 78 -4.61 26.63 3.44
N VAL A 79 -4.59 25.31 3.68
CA VAL A 79 -3.35 24.51 3.59
C VAL A 79 -2.84 24.47 2.14
N LYS A 80 -3.71 24.26 1.13
CA LYS A 80 -3.28 24.32 -0.28
C LYS A 80 -2.67 25.67 -0.61
N GLU A 81 -3.37 26.75 -0.26
CA GLU A 81 -2.94 28.12 -0.53
C GLU A 81 -1.54 28.41 0.05
N ILE A 82 -1.29 27.98 1.30
CA ILE A 82 0.05 28.10 1.92
C ILE A 82 1.11 27.32 1.15
N PHE A 83 0.81 26.10 0.69
CA PHE A 83 1.76 25.26 -0.04
C PHE A 83 2.06 25.80 -1.45
N GLU A 84 1.05 26.38 -2.13
CA GLU A 84 1.18 27.10 -3.39
C GLU A 84 2.08 28.35 -3.23
N HIS A 85 1.80 29.19 -2.23
CA HIS A 85 2.64 30.37 -1.94
C HIS A 85 4.07 30.03 -1.50
N THR A 86 4.25 28.87 -0.86
CA THR A 86 5.58 28.36 -0.48
C THR A 86 6.32 27.73 -1.68
N ASN A 87 5.66 27.55 -2.82
CA ASN A 87 6.15 26.83 -4.00
C ASN A 87 6.71 25.44 -3.64
N ALA A 88 6.00 24.74 -2.75
CA ALA A 88 6.40 23.41 -2.31
C ALA A 88 6.25 22.40 -3.47
N PRO A 89 7.18 21.47 -3.70
CA PRO A 89 7.11 20.49 -4.79
C PRO A 89 6.14 19.35 -4.44
N ILE A 90 4.86 19.68 -4.30
CA ILE A 90 3.76 18.80 -3.91
C ILE A 90 2.58 18.97 -4.85
N GLU A 91 2.00 17.85 -5.29
CA GLU A 91 0.80 17.76 -6.09
C GLU A 91 -0.28 17.03 -5.29
N PHE A 92 -1.47 17.62 -5.15
CA PHE A 92 -2.55 17.03 -4.37
C PHE A 92 -3.52 16.21 -5.25
N GLU A 93 -3.64 14.91 -4.99
CA GLU A 93 -4.64 14.03 -5.62
C GLU A 93 -5.93 14.07 -4.78
N GLU A 94 -6.89 14.88 -5.20
CA GLU A 94 -8.07 15.22 -4.38
C GLU A 94 -9.25 14.25 -4.49
N PHE A 95 -9.82 13.89 -3.34
CA PHE A 95 -11.01 13.05 -3.22
C PHE A 95 -12.05 13.71 -2.33
N ASN A 96 -13.08 14.27 -2.97
CA ASN A 96 -14.27 14.78 -2.29
C ASN A 96 -15.10 13.60 -1.79
N ILE A 97 -15.04 13.35 -0.49
CA ILE A 97 -15.82 12.33 0.22
C ILE A 97 -16.54 13.08 1.34
N SER A 98 -17.84 12.86 1.47
CA SER A 98 -18.64 13.40 2.57
C SER A 98 -19.05 12.31 3.57
N GLY A 99 -19.19 12.70 4.83
CA GLY A 99 -19.89 11.91 5.84
C GLY A 99 -21.41 12.01 5.75
N GLU A 100 -21.95 13.03 5.06
CA GLU A 100 -23.40 13.27 4.95
C GLU A 100 -24.07 12.35 3.91
N THR A 101 -23.35 11.99 2.84
CA THR A 101 -23.89 11.24 1.70
C THR A 101 -23.21 9.87 1.55
N LEU A 102 -23.98 8.79 1.63
CA LEU A 102 -23.49 7.41 1.49
C LEU A 102 -23.16 6.99 0.04
N GLU A 103 -23.38 7.87 -0.94
CA GLU A 103 -23.13 7.60 -2.37
C GLU A 103 -21.63 7.57 -2.71
N ASP A 104 -20.77 8.11 -1.84
CA ASP A 104 -19.33 8.29 -2.07
C ASP A 104 -18.49 6.99 -1.96
N GLN A 105 -19.10 5.80 -1.80
CA GLN A 105 -18.38 4.51 -1.69
C GLN A 105 -17.35 4.28 -2.82
N ALA A 106 -17.66 4.67 -4.06
CA ALA A 106 -16.73 4.55 -5.18
C ALA A 106 -15.56 5.54 -5.09
N VAL A 107 -15.80 6.76 -4.57
CA VAL A 107 -14.77 7.79 -4.38
C VAL A 107 -13.87 7.42 -3.21
N PHE A 108 -14.45 6.89 -2.12
CA PHE A 108 -13.70 6.32 -0.99
C PHE A 108 -12.77 5.20 -1.43
N GLN A 109 -13.24 4.24 -2.24
CA GLN A 109 -12.36 3.17 -2.71
C GLN A 109 -11.19 3.71 -3.54
N ARG A 110 -11.43 4.67 -4.44
CA ARG A 110 -10.36 5.34 -5.20
C ARG A 110 -9.38 6.08 -4.29
N SER A 111 -9.84 6.73 -3.22
CA SER A 111 -8.96 7.41 -2.26
C SER A 111 -8.12 6.42 -1.45
N MET A 112 -8.66 5.25 -1.11
CA MET A 112 -7.88 4.18 -0.45
C MET A 112 -6.80 3.62 -1.37
N ASP A 113 -7.11 3.45 -2.65
CA ASP A 113 -6.15 2.97 -3.65
C ASP A 113 -5.09 4.05 -3.97
N SER A 114 -5.47 5.32 -3.95
CA SER A 114 -4.53 6.45 -3.96
C SER A 114 -3.61 6.44 -2.73
N LEU A 115 -4.12 6.31 -1.50
CA LEU A 115 -3.31 6.24 -0.28
C LEU A 115 -2.36 5.02 -0.30
N ARG A 116 -2.80 3.86 -0.80
CA ARG A 116 -1.94 2.67 -1.00
C ARG A 116 -0.85 2.89 -2.04
N ARG A 117 -1.08 3.75 -3.02
CA ARG A 117 -0.08 4.13 -4.04
C ARG A 117 0.91 5.13 -3.45
N ASN A 118 0.39 6.24 -2.93
CA ASN A 118 1.13 7.45 -2.58
C ASN A 118 1.83 7.38 -1.22
N ARG A 119 1.32 6.53 -0.30
CA ARG A 119 1.81 6.29 1.08
C ARG A 119 1.69 7.47 2.04
N VAL A 120 1.37 8.66 1.54
CA VAL A 120 1.14 9.88 2.31
C VAL A 120 -0.19 10.48 1.87
N GLY A 121 -0.98 10.94 2.82
CA GLY A 121 -2.16 11.74 2.54
C GLY A 121 -2.50 12.68 3.68
N LEU A 122 -3.14 13.78 3.31
CA LEU A 122 -3.71 14.77 4.22
C LEU A 122 -5.23 14.59 4.22
N LYS A 123 -5.85 14.73 5.38
CA LYS A 123 -7.29 14.54 5.56
C LYS A 123 -7.84 15.59 6.52
N GLY A 124 -8.88 16.30 6.08
CA GLY A 124 -9.70 17.16 6.91
C GLY A 124 -10.72 16.38 7.75
N VAL A 125 -11.46 17.10 8.58
CA VAL A 125 -12.51 16.53 9.44
C VAL A 125 -13.65 16.01 8.56
N LEU A 126 -13.98 14.73 8.66
CA LEU A 126 -15.20 14.16 8.06
C LEU A 126 -16.29 14.13 9.12
N TYR A 127 -17.51 14.47 8.73
CA TYR A 127 -18.69 14.18 9.54
C TYR A 127 -18.86 12.66 9.69
N THR A 128 -19.53 12.22 10.74
CA THR A 128 -19.98 10.83 10.87
C THR A 128 -21.35 10.91 11.53
N PRO A 129 -22.45 10.62 10.79
CA PRO A 129 -23.78 10.56 11.39
C PRO A 129 -23.79 9.46 12.44
N SER A 130 -24.31 9.79 13.63
CA SER A 130 -24.35 8.87 14.79
C SER A 130 -25.60 7.98 14.81
N ASP A 131 -26.40 7.98 13.75
CA ASP A 131 -27.67 7.25 13.69
C ASP A 131 -27.45 5.73 13.75
N ASP A 132 -28.29 5.02 14.53
CA ASP A 132 -28.19 3.58 14.86
C ASP A 132 -28.25 2.59 13.68
N LYS A 133 -28.23 3.06 12.43
CA LYS A 133 -28.33 2.25 11.20
C LYS A 133 -27.03 1.52 10.82
N GLY A 134 -26.00 1.58 11.67
CA GLY A 134 -24.83 0.69 11.59
C GLY A 134 -23.90 0.92 10.39
N HIS A 135 -23.90 2.12 9.81
CA HIS A 135 -22.98 2.44 8.71
C HIS A 135 -21.52 2.51 9.21
N PRO A 136 -20.55 1.94 8.47
CA PRO A 136 -19.16 1.99 8.87
C PRO A 136 -18.61 3.41 8.73
N SER A 137 -18.27 4.06 9.85
CA SER A 137 -17.60 5.37 9.82
C SER A 137 -16.37 5.33 8.94
N TRP A 138 -16.23 6.31 8.03
CA TRP A 138 -15.07 6.47 7.17
C TRP A 138 -13.74 6.46 7.94
N ASN A 139 -13.73 6.96 9.19
CA ASN A 139 -12.55 6.94 10.05
C ASN A 139 -12.12 5.51 10.42
N VAL A 140 -13.08 4.64 10.72
CA VAL A 140 -12.84 3.23 11.06
C VAL A 140 -12.45 2.45 9.80
N ALA A 141 -13.18 2.66 8.70
CA ALA A 141 -12.91 2.03 7.42
C ALA A 141 -11.48 2.32 6.93
N MET A 142 -11.01 3.57 7.02
CA MET A 142 -9.63 3.94 6.66
C MET A 142 -8.58 3.19 7.50
N ARG A 143 -8.76 3.14 8.83
CA ARG A 143 -7.82 2.46 9.73
C ARG A 143 -7.73 0.96 9.43
N GLN A 144 -8.87 0.31 9.18
CA GLN A 144 -8.95 -1.10 8.80
C GLN A 144 -8.36 -1.37 7.40
N GLN A 145 -8.67 -0.52 6.41
CA GLN A 145 -8.23 -0.70 5.02
C GLN A 145 -6.74 -0.41 4.78
N LEU A 146 -6.10 0.37 5.66
CA LEU A 146 -4.70 0.80 5.56
C LEU A 146 -3.80 0.24 6.67
N ASP A 147 -4.37 -0.54 7.60
CA ASP A 147 -3.70 -1.13 8.77
C ASP A 147 -2.95 -0.08 9.64
N ILE A 148 -3.61 1.06 9.89
CA ILE A 148 -3.04 2.17 10.67
C ILE A 148 -3.28 1.92 12.16
N TYR A 149 -2.28 1.34 12.82
CA TYR A 149 -2.31 1.00 14.24
C TYR A 149 -1.83 2.12 15.18
N ALA A 150 -1.04 3.07 14.70
CA ALA A 150 -0.44 4.15 15.49
C ALA A 150 -1.14 5.49 15.25
N SER A 151 -1.40 6.23 16.32
CA SER A 151 -1.89 7.62 16.30
C SER A 151 -1.08 8.43 17.29
N ILE A 152 -0.59 9.59 16.87
CA ILE A 152 0.23 10.50 17.69
C ILE A 152 -0.48 11.86 17.69
N SER A 153 -0.65 12.44 18.87
CA SER A 153 -1.19 13.78 19.05
C SER A 153 -0.16 14.62 19.79
N CYS A 154 0.21 15.77 19.21
CA CYS A 154 1.07 16.74 19.89
C CYS A 154 0.18 17.73 20.65
N MET A 155 0.44 17.89 21.94
CA MET A 155 -0.15 18.94 22.77
C MET A 155 1.01 19.75 23.36
N LEU A 156 1.03 21.05 23.09
CA LEU A 156 1.96 21.98 23.73
C LEU A 156 1.34 22.43 25.06
N THR A 157 2.12 22.34 26.13
CA THR A 157 1.78 22.74 27.51
C THR A 157 2.60 23.94 27.94
#